data_AF-A0A3D1U005-F1
#
_entry.id   AF-A0A3D1U005-F1
#
_cell.length_a   1.000
_cell.length_b   1.000
_cell.length_c   1.000
_cell.angle_alpha   90.00
_cell.angle_beta   90.00
_cell.angle_gamma   90.00
#
_symmetry.space_group_name_H-M   'P 1'
#
loop_
_entity.id
_entity.type
_entity.pdbx_description
1 polymer ?
#
loop_
_entity_poly.entity_id
_entity_poly.type
_entity_poly.pdbx_seq_one_letter_code
_entity_poly.pdbx_strand_id
1 'polypeptide(L)'
;MPYAQEALHLGGAGVGYLSAALGVGAVIGGLVAATVGNNVRLDTLLAVGVGILGAAMIVFGVIHVAAAAIACLIVLGLAETLEYMAYETLLQQSVPENMIGRAAGSMDTLFFNVMLFGNLVSGLLAATIGLTIAILSFGVGILAVTGIAWVNLRRQSQGEPDAERLARVPAFQDVPAGVREWGVRRMVREQFRPGSVIIRQGDEGDTFYIIAKGTARVEMASEGGTLEVRLSKGDFFGEIALLENVPRTATVRAADDLTVYSMSREDFEELRSRTAELSRSLLETASARQEQNRNFRLTLARSVELGGGPAAIQADRSRHLRSWGSRNAQPL
;
A
#
# COMPACT_ATOMS: atom_id res chain seq x y z
N MET A 1 28.84 14.61 -32.17
CA MET A 1 30.10 15.19 -32.71
C MET A 1 30.29 16.65 -32.28
N PRO A 2 29.32 17.57 -32.39
CA PRO A 2 29.56 18.99 -32.08
C PRO A 2 29.78 19.26 -30.58
N TYR A 3 28.97 18.70 -29.68
CA TYR A 3 29.04 19.06 -28.24
C TYR A 3 30.38 18.78 -27.56
N ALA A 4 30.97 17.60 -27.78
CA ALA A 4 32.26 17.26 -27.17
C ALA A 4 33.39 18.19 -27.65
N GLN A 5 33.39 18.56 -28.93
CA GLN A 5 34.41 19.42 -29.54
C GLN A 5 34.16 20.91 -29.34
N GLU A 6 32.92 21.39 -29.51
CA GLU A 6 32.53 22.80 -29.46
C GLU A 6 32.24 23.29 -28.03
N ALA A 7 31.60 22.47 -27.18
CA ALA A 7 31.16 22.90 -25.85
C ALA A 7 32.11 22.50 -24.70
N LEU A 8 32.84 21.39 -24.85
CA LEU A 8 33.75 20.86 -23.81
C LEU A 8 35.22 20.87 -24.21
N HIS A 9 35.55 21.31 -25.44
CA HIS A 9 36.90 21.32 -26.01
C HIS A 9 37.63 19.97 -25.96
N LEU A 10 36.88 18.87 -25.90
CA LEU A 10 37.43 17.53 -25.99
C LEU A 10 37.63 17.22 -27.48
N GLY A 11 38.87 16.90 -27.88
CA GLY A 11 39.21 16.55 -29.27
C GLY A 11 38.48 15.30 -29.79
N GLY A 12 38.95 14.68 -30.88
CA GLY A 12 38.27 13.53 -31.51
C GLY A 12 37.95 12.33 -30.58
N ALA A 13 38.67 12.18 -29.46
CA ALA A 13 38.44 11.14 -28.45
C ALA A 13 37.36 11.49 -27.40
N GLY A 14 36.84 12.72 -27.39
CA GLY A 14 35.91 13.22 -26.36
C GLY A 14 34.67 12.37 -26.17
N VAL A 15 34.09 11.86 -27.26
CA VAL A 15 32.93 10.96 -27.21
C VAL A 15 33.24 9.68 -26.44
N GLY A 16 34.44 9.12 -26.62
CA GLY A 16 34.86 7.91 -25.92
C GLY A 16 34.94 8.12 -24.40
N TYR A 17 35.48 9.25 -23.95
CA TYR A 17 35.55 9.58 -22.52
C TYR A 17 34.17 9.79 -21.89
N LEU A 18 33.26 10.47 -22.60
CA LEU A 18 31.90 10.69 -22.12
C LEU A 18 31.12 9.37 -22.03
N SER A 19 31.21 8.49 -23.03
CA SER A 19 30.60 7.16 -22.98
C SER A 19 31.18 6.27 -21.87
N ALA A 20 32.50 6.33 -21.66
CA ALA A 20 33.15 5.59 -20.58
C ALA A 20 32.67 6.08 -19.20
N ALA A 21 32.44 7.39 -19.02
CA ALA A 21 31.92 7.96 -17.79
C ALA A 21 30.55 7.37 -17.40
N LEU A 22 29.64 7.23 -18.37
CA LEU A 22 28.35 6.56 -18.18
C LEU A 22 28.55 5.10 -17.73
N GLY A 23 29.43 4.35 -18.40
CA GLY A 23 29.73 2.96 -18.03
C GLY A 23 30.31 2.82 -16.63
N VAL A 24 31.20 3.73 -16.20
CA VAL A 24 31.73 3.78 -14.83
C VAL A 24 30.59 4.00 -13.83
N GLY A 25 29.70 4.95 -14.12
CA GLY A 25 28.50 5.18 -13.32
C GLY A 25 27.65 3.92 -13.15
N ALA A 26 27.42 3.20 -14.24
CA ALA A 26 26.61 1.99 -14.23
C ALA A 26 27.22 0.86 -13.38
N VAL A 27 28.54 0.65 -13.45
CA VAL A 27 29.23 -0.33 -12.59
C VAL A 27 29.08 0.04 -11.11
N ILE A 28 29.24 1.32 -10.76
CA ILE A 28 29.04 1.79 -9.38
C ILE A 28 27.58 1.57 -8.96
N GLY A 29 26.63 1.91 -9.84
CA GLY A 29 25.20 1.70 -9.62
C GLY A 29 24.87 0.25 -9.29
N GLY A 30 25.42 -0.72 -10.04
CA GLY A 30 25.24 -2.14 -9.79
C GLY A 30 25.78 -2.60 -8.43
N LEU A 31 26.94 -2.09 -8.01
CA LEU A 31 27.52 -2.38 -6.68
C LEU A 31 26.66 -1.79 -5.55
N VAL A 32 26.18 -0.56 -5.72
CA VAL A 32 25.27 0.08 -4.76
C VAL A 32 23.95 -0.71 -4.68
N ALA A 33 23.37 -1.06 -5.82
CA ALA A 33 22.18 -1.90 -5.91
C ALA A 33 22.31 -3.22 -5.13
N ALA A 34 23.43 -3.93 -5.32
CA ALA A 34 23.71 -5.19 -4.63
C ALA A 34 23.78 -5.05 -3.10
N THR A 35 24.17 -3.88 -2.59
CA THR A 35 24.26 -3.62 -1.14
C THR A 35 22.96 -3.08 -0.53
N VAL A 36 22.16 -2.36 -1.32
CA VAL A 36 20.94 -1.69 -0.88
C VAL A 36 19.70 -2.60 -0.95
N GLY A 37 19.73 -3.64 -1.80
CA GLY A 37 18.58 -4.41 -2.28
C GLY A 37 17.60 -5.00 -1.25
N ASN A 38 17.95 -5.07 0.04
CA ASN A 38 17.04 -5.59 1.07
C ASN A 38 16.46 -4.53 2.03
N ASN A 39 17.00 -3.31 2.07
CA ASN A 39 16.68 -2.36 3.15
C ASN A 39 15.94 -1.09 2.68
N VAL A 40 15.76 -0.90 1.37
CA VAL A 40 15.13 0.30 0.81
C VAL A 40 13.89 -0.08 0.03
N ARG A 41 12.80 0.66 0.25
CA ARG A 41 11.56 0.48 -0.52
C ARG A 41 11.82 0.80 -2.00
N LEU A 42 11.52 -0.16 -2.87
CA LEU A 42 11.81 -0.08 -4.30
C LEU A 42 11.08 1.10 -4.98
N ASP A 43 9.88 1.44 -4.53
CA ASP A 43 9.13 2.61 -5.01
C ASP A 43 9.92 3.91 -4.81
N THR A 44 10.54 4.07 -3.65
CA THR A 44 11.31 5.24 -3.27
C THR A 44 12.62 5.29 -4.03
N LEU A 45 13.29 4.15 -4.20
CA LEU A 45 14.52 4.04 -4.98
C LEU A 45 14.27 4.46 -6.43
N LEU A 46 13.18 4.01 -7.04
CA LEU A 46 12.79 4.36 -8.41
C LEU A 46 12.61 5.88 -8.55
N ALA A 47 11.85 6.52 -7.67
CA ALA A 47 11.63 7.97 -7.79
C ALA A 47 12.84 8.82 -7.50
N VAL A 48 13.69 8.43 -6.54
CA VAL A 48 14.95 9.11 -6.30
C VAL A 48 15.86 8.96 -7.52
N GLY A 49 15.95 7.76 -8.11
CA GLY A 49 16.70 7.49 -9.34
C GLY A 49 16.25 8.40 -10.48
N VAL A 50 14.96 8.43 -10.80
CA VAL A 50 14.42 9.27 -11.88
C VAL A 50 14.56 10.77 -11.58
N GLY A 51 14.44 11.18 -10.32
CA GLY A 51 14.68 12.56 -9.89
C GLY A 51 16.13 12.98 -10.12
N ILE A 52 17.09 12.12 -9.77
CA ILE A 52 18.51 12.32 -10.03
C ILE A 52 18.78 12.36 -11.54
N LEU A 53 18.17 11.46 -12.33
CA LEU A 53 18.29 11.43 -13.78
C LEU A 53 17.86 12.75 -14.42
N GLY A 54 16.66 13.24 -14.09
CA GLY A 54 16.15 14.50 -14.62
C GLY A 54 16.99 15.71 -14.21
N ALA A 55 17.44 15.77 -12.94
CA ALA A 55 18.31 16.84 -12.47
C ALA A 55 19.71 16.79 -13.13
N ALA A 56 20.31 15.61 -13.25
CA ALA A 56 21.60 15.41 -13.90
C ALA A 56 21.55 15.81 -15.38
N MET A 57 20.46 15.50 -16.10
CA MET A 57 20.25 15.94 -17.48
C MET A 57 20.20 17.47 -17.60
N ILE A 58 19.51 18.14 -16.68
CA ILE A 58 19.44 19.62 -16.66
C ILE A 58 20.83 20.21 -16.42
N VAL A 59 21.54 19.69 -15.42
CA VAL A 59 22.89 20.12 -15.05
C VAL A 59 23.87 19.87 -16.21
N PHE A 60 23.80 18.72 -16.86
CA PHE A 60 24.65 18.38 -18.00
C PHE A 60 24.49 19.36 -19.16
N GLY A 61 23.25 19.81 -19.45
CA GLY A 61 22.97 20.76 -20.53
C GLY A 61 23.57 22.16 -20.36
N VAL A 62 23.95 22.54 -19.14
CA VAL A 62 24.55 23.86 -18.82
C VAL A 62 26.04 23.80 -18.48
N ILE A 63 26.62 22.61 -18.37
CA ILE A 63 28.05 22.44 -18.08
C ILE A 63 28.88 22.62 -19.35
N HIS A 64 29.90 23.47 -19.25
CA HIS A 64 30.89 23.73 -20.32
C HIS A 64 32.30 23.27 -19.92
N VAL A 65 32.42 22.53 -18.81
CA VAL A 65 33.69 22.04 -18.27
C VAL A 65 33.73 20.52 -18.35
N ALA A 66 34.71 19.98 -19.08
CA ALA A 66 34.84 18.55 -19.36
C ALA A 66 34.81 17.67 -18.09
N ALA A 67 35.56 18.04 -17.06
CA ALA A 67 35.60 17.28 -15.80
C ALA A 67 34.23 17.24 -15.09
N ALA A 68 33.51 18.36 -15.08
CA ALA A 68 32.16 18.43 -14.51
C ALA A 68 31.16 17.63 -15.35
N ALA A 69 31.29 17.62 -16.68
CA ALA A 69 30.45 16.84 -17.57
C ALA A 69 30.66 15.33 -17.35
N ILE A 70 31.91 14.89 -17.21
CA ILE A 70 32.26 13.50 -16.89
C ILE A 70 31.68 13.09 -15.53
N ALA A 71 31.85 13.91 -14.49
CA ALA A 71 31.28 13.63 -13.18
C ALA A 71 29.75 13.53 -13.23
N CYS A 72 29.10 14.42 -13.98
CA CYS A 72 27.64 14.39 -14.19
C CYS A 72 27.20 13.11 -14.92
N LEU A 73 27.94 12.66 -15.93
CA LEU A 73 27.65 11.41 -16.65
C LEU A 73 27.85 10.16 -15.79
N ILE A 74 28.82 10.17 -14.86
CA ILE A 74 28.94 9.09 -13.86
C ILE A 74 27.70 9.03 -12.98
N VAL A 75 27.21 10.18 -12.49
CA VAL A 75 25.97 10.24 -11.71
C VAL A 75 24.78 9.75 -12.53
N LEU A 76 24.74 10.10 -13.82
CA LEU A 76 23.68 9.70 -14.73
C LEU A 76 23.63 8.19 -14.95
N GLY A 77 24.78 7.56 -15.23
CA GLY A 77 24.86 6.09 -15.39
C GLY A 77 24.55 5.33 -14.11
N LEU A 78 24.93 5.88 -12.94
CA LEU A 78 24.56 5.33 -11.64
C LEU A 78 23.03 5.36 -11.44
N ALA A 79 22.40 6.50 -11.71
CA ALA A 79 20.96 6.68 -11.56
C ALA A 79 20.16 5.75 -12.49
N GLU A 80 20.58 5.66 -13.77
CA GLU A 80 19.97 4.79 -14.77
C GLU A 80 20.01 3.32 -14.33
N THR A 81 21.12 2.87 -13.76
CA THR A 81 21.26 1.48 -13.30
C THR A 81 20.36 1.18 -12.10
N LEU A 82 20.29 2.11 -11.12
CA LEU A 82 19.42 1.94 -9.96
C LEU A 82 17.94 1.98 -10.35
N GLU A 83 17.58 2.86 -11.29
CA GLU A 83 16.23 2.95 -11.86
C GLU A 83 15.84 1.64 -12.56
N TYR A 84 16.69 1.16 -13.48
CA TYR A 84 16.45 -0.07 -14.25
C TYR A 84 16.24 -1.28 -13.32
N MET A 85 17.09 -1.43 -12.29
CA MET A 85 16.94 -2.51 -11.32
C MET A 85 15.65 -2.39 -10.50
N ALA A 86 15.36 -1.19 -9.97
CA ALA A 86 14.16 -0.96 -9.16
C ALA A 86 12.89 -1.27 -9.97
N TYR A 87 12.88 -0.86 -11.23
CA TYR A 87 11.79 -1.11 -12.16
C TYR A 87 11.57 -2.61 -12.44
N GLU A 88 12.62 -3.33 -12.83
CA GLU A 88 12.57 -4.78 -13.08
C GLU A 88 12.09 -5.55 -11.85
N THR A 89 12.61 -5.19 -10.67
CA THR A 89 12.22 -5.84 -9.42
C THR A 89 10.75 -5.59 -9.09
N LEU A 90 10.27 -4.34 -9.27
CA LEU A 90 8.85 -4.01 -9.07
C LEU A 90 7.95 -4.74 -10.06
N LEU A 91 8.37 -4.90 -11.31
CA LEU A 91 7.62 -5.65 -12.32
C LEU A 91 7.44 -7.11 -11.89
N GLN A 92 8.53 -7.75 -11.47
CA GLN A 92 8.52 -9.14 -11.00
C GLN A 92 7.62 -9.32 -9.77
N GLN A 93 7.51 -8.29 -8.91
CA GLN A 93 6.63 -8.31 -7.75
C GLN A 93 5.16 -8.00 -8.06
N SER A 94 4.89 -7.33 -9.18
CA SER A 94 3.54 -6.84 -9.53
C SER A 94 2.77 -7.77 -10.47
N VAL A 95 3.48 -8.66 -11.17
CA VAL A 95 2.92 -9.53 -12.19
C VAL A 95 2.91 -10.98 -11.70
N PRO A 96 1.80 -11.72 -11.89
CA PRO A 96 1.75 -13.15 -11.56
C PRO A 96 2.86 -13.96 -12.23
N GLU A 97 3.37 -15.00 -11.56
CA GLU A 97 4.53 -15.80 -12.02
C GLU A 97 4.40 -16.34 -13.46
N ASN A 98 3.18 -16.71 -13.85
CA ASN A 98 2.88 -17.22 -15.19
C ASN A 98 2.91 -16.15 -16.31
N MET A 99 3.02 -14.87 -15.95
CA MET A 99 2.97 -13.73 -16.85
C MET A 99 4.27 -12.91 -16.89
N ILE A 100 5.23 -13.14 -15.98
CA ILE A 100 6.46 -12.34 -15.85
C ILE A 100 7.19 -12.22 -17.19
N GLY A 101 7.45 -13.34 -17.87
CA GLY A 101 8.18 -13.31 -19.15
C GLY A 101 7.45 -12.55 -20.26
N ARG A 102 6.10 -12.56 -20.26
CA ARG A 102 5.30 -11.79 -21.23
C ARG A 102 5.32 -10.29 -20.91
N ALA A 103 5.20 -9.95 -19.62
CA ALA A 103 5.24 -8.57 -19.16
C ALA A 103 6.62 -7.95 -19.42
N ALA A 104 7.70 -8.63 -19.03
CA ALA A 104 9.08 -8.22 -19.30
C ALA A 104 9.32 -8.01 -20.80
N GLY A 105 8.99 -9.00 -21.65
CA GLY A 105 9.17 -8.86 -23.10
C GLY A 105 8.38 -7.70 -23.72
N SER A 106 7.16 -7.42 -23.21
CA SER A 106 6.37 -6.27 -23.67
C SER A 106 6.99 -4.93 -23.28
N MET A 107 7.59 -4.86 -22.10
CA MET A 107 8.24 -3.66 -21.57
C MET A 107 9.57 -3.40 -22.27
N ASP A 108 10.41 -4.41 -22.46
CA ASP A 108 11.66 -4.30 -23.23
C ASP A 108 11.37 -3.79 -24.65
N THR A 109 10.34 -4.35 -25.28
CA THR A 109 9.92 -3.91 -26.62
C THR A 109 9.52 -2.44 -26.61
N LEU A 110 8.75 -1.99 -25.60
CA LEU A 110 8.38 -0.59 -25.48
C LEU A 110 9.60 0.30 -25.25
N PHE A 111 10.53 -0.11 -24.38
CA PHE A 111 11.76 0.60 -24.08
C PHE A 111 12.60 0.84 -25.33
N PHE A 112 12.90 -0.22 -26.09
CA PHE A 112 13.68 -0.10 -27.32
C PHE A 112 12.98 0.78 -28.37
N ASN A 113 11.65 0.70 -28.47
CA ASN A 113 10.89 1.56 -29.38
C ASN A 113 10.94 3.03 -28.94
N VAL A 114 10.72 3.34 -27.66
CA VAL A 114 10.82 4.71 -27.12
C VAL A 114 12.21 5.29 -27.33
N MET A 115 13.26 4.50 -27.10
CA MET A 115 14.65 4.90 -27.36
C MET A 115 14.86 5.24 -28.84
N LEU A 116 14.34 4.41 -29.76
CA LEU A 116 14.44 4.65 -31.20
C LEU A 116 13.74 5.98 -31.60
N PHE A 117 12.54 6.23 -31.09
CA PHE A 117 11.84 7.50 -31.31
C PHE A 117 12.59 8.68 -30.68
N GLY A 118 13.14 8.51 -29.48
CA GLY A 118 13.93 9.52 -28.80
C GLY A 118 15.17 9.94 -29.59
N ASN A 119 15.86 8.97 -30.20
CA ASN A 119 17.00 9.24 -31.08
C ASN A 119 16.61 10.07 -32.31
N LEU A 120 15.44 9.80 -32.89
CA LEU A 120 14.92 10.57 -34.03
C LEU A 120 14.51 11.99 -33.62
N VAL A 121 13.74 12.12 -32.54
CA VAL A 121 13.18 13.39 -32.06
C VAL A 121 14.26 14.30 -31.47
N SER A 122 15.25 13.75 -30.76
CA SER A 122 16.32 14.53 -30.14
C SER A 122 17.18 15.28 -31.17
N GLY A 123 17.52 14.63 -32.29
CA GLY A 123 18.25 15.28 -33.38
C GLY A 123 17.48 16.44 -34.02
N LEU A 124 16.17 16.24 -34.25
CA LEU A 124 15.30 17.27 -34.82
C LEU A 124 15.07 18.45 -33.87
N LEU A 125 14.84 18.17 -32.58
CA LEU A 125 14.72 19.22 -31.56
C LEU A 125 16.02 20.00 -31.43
N ALA A 126 17.17 19.32 -31.35
CA ALA A 126 18.46 20.00 -31.26
C ALA A 126 18.72 20.91 -32.48
N ALA A 127 18.28 20.50 -33.68
CA ALA A 127 18.42 21.32 -34.89
C ALA A 127 17.46 22.53 -34.93
N THR A 128 16.28 22.44 -34.29
CA THR A 128 15.25 23.48 -34.36
C THR A 128 15.35 24.51 -33.24
N ILE A 129 15.58 24.06 -32.00
CA ILE A 129 15.59 24.91 -30.79
C ILE A 129 16.98 25.00 -30.15
N GLY A 130 18.00 24.36 -30.73
CA GLY A 130 19.34 24.31 -30.18
C GLY A 130 19.52 23.17 -29.16
N LEU A 131 20.74 22.67 -29.06
CA LEU A 131 21.07 21.49 -28.26
C LEU A 131 20.82 21.69 -26.77
N THR A 132 21.22 22.82 -26.19
CA THR A 132 21.02 23.10 -24.76
C THR A 132 19.54 23.13 -24.39
N ILE A 133 18.71 23.83 -25.17
CA ILE A 133 17.26 23.92 -24.90
C ILE A 133 16.61 22.55 -25.07
N ALA A 134 17.03 21.77 -26.08
CA ALA A 134 16.56 20.39 -26.25
C ALA A 134 16.87 19.53 -25.01
N ILE A 135 18.12 19.50 -24.53
CA ILE A 135 18.53 18.72 -23.33
C ILE A 135 17.73 19.15 -22.10
N LEU A 136 17.58 20.47 -21.88
CA LEU A 136 16.79 20.99 -20.76
C LEU A 136 15.32 20.56 -20.84
N SER A 137 14.73 20.59 -22.03
CA SER A 137 13.33 20.18 -22.23
C SER A 137 13.11 18.70 -21.90
N PHE A 138 14.06 17.83 -22.25
CA PHE A 138 14.01 16.42 -21.88
C PHE A 138 14.12 16.21 -20.37
N GLY A 139 15.05 16.89 -19.70
CA GLY A 139 15.20 16.81 -18.25
C GLY A 139 13.93 17.27 -17.50
N VAL A 140 13.34 18.39 -17.91
CA VAL A 140 12.07 18.87 -17.34
C VAL A 140 10.92 17.91 -17.65
N GLY A 141 10.85 17.36 -18.87
CA GLY A 141 9.84 16.39 -19.27
C GLY A 141 9.87 15.13 -18.41
N ILE A 142 11.06 14.56 -18.18
CA ILE A 142 11.27 13.40 -17.31
C ILE A 142 10.76 13.71 -15.89
N LEU A 143 11.14 14.84 -15.31
CA LEU A 143 10.70 15.21 -13.97
C LEU A 143 9.17 15.42 -13.90
N ALA A 144 8.57 16.00 -14.93
CA ALA A 144 7.13 16.23 -14.99
C ALA A 144 6.34 14.91 -15.09
N VAL A 145 6.73 14.02 -16.02
CA VAL A 145 6.09 12.70 -16.20
C VAL A 145 6.20 11.90 -14.91
N THR A 146 7.38 11.89 -14.29
CA THR A 146 7.63 11.18 -13.03
C THR A 146 6.85 11.77 -11.88
N GLY A 147 6.78 13.11 -11.77
CA GLY A 147 5.96 13.77 -10.75
C GLY A 147 4.49 13.40 -10.88
N ILE A 148 3.95 13.39 -12.11
CA ILE A 148 2.56 13.00 -12.40
C ILE A 148 2.35 11.51 -12.05
N ALA A 149 3.23 10.64 -12.53
CA ALA A 149 3.17 9.20 -12.26
C ALA A 149 3.23 8.92 -10.75
N TRP A 150 4.15 9.56 -10.03
CA TRP A 150 4.29 9.44 -8.58
C TRP A 150 3.05 9.90 -7.82
N VAL A 151 2.47 11.03 -8.20
CA VAL A 151 1.21 11.52 -7.60
C VAL A 151 0.07 10.53 -7.87
N ASN A 152 -0.02 9.98 -9.07
CA ASN A 152 -1.04 9.00 -9.43
C ASN A 152 -0.85 7.67 -8.68
N LEU A 153 0.37 7.16 -8.60
CA LEU A 153 0.72 5.96 -7.83
C LEU A 153 0.45 6.16 -6.34
N ARG A 154 0.81 7.32 -5.77
CA ARG A 154 0.48 7.66 -4.38
C ARG A 154 -1.03 7.75 -4.14
N ARG A 155 -1.80 8.23 -5.11
CA ARG A 155 -3.27 8.27 -5.02
C ARG A 155 -3.87 6.86 -5.09
N GLN A 156 -3.31 5.97 -5.91
CA GLN A 156 -3.73 4.57 -5.97
C GLN A 156 -3.33 3.79 -4.70
N SER A 157 -2.13 4.02 -4.16
CA SER A 157 -1.69 3.39 -2.91
C SER A 157 -2.34 3.98 -1.65
N GLN A 158 -2.93 5.17 -1.73
CA GLN A 158 -3.75 5.77 -0.67
C GLN A 158 -5.05 4.98 -0.47
N GLY A 159 -4.94 3.86 0.23
CA GLY A 159 -6.06 2.98 0.50
C GLY A 159 -5.68 1.52 0.60
N GLU A 160 -4.52 1.13 0.08
CA GLU A 160 -4.02 -0.23 0.23
C GLU A 160 -3.72 -0.55 1.71
N PRO A 161 -3.88 -1.83 2.12
CA PRO A 161 -3.49 -2.27 3.44
C PRO A 161 -1.99 -2.04 3.63
N ASP A 162 -1.59 -1.66 4.84
CA ASP A 162 -0.21 -1.38 5.19
C ASP A 162 0.09 -2.03 6.54
N ALA A 163 1.28 -2.61 6.68
CA ALA A 163 1.70 -3.34 7.87
C ALA A 163 1.73 -2.41 9.09
N GLU A 164 2.07 -1.13 8.90
CA GLU A 164 2.05 -0.13 9.96
C GLU A 164 0.61 0.22 10.41
N ARG A 165 -0.36 0.16 9.49
CA ARG A 165 -1.78 0.35 9.84
C ARG A 165 -2.33 -0.86 10.59
N LEU A 166 -1.97 -2.08 10.17
CA LEU A 166 -2.31 -3.30 10.88
C LEU A 166 -1.73 -3.31 12.29
N ALA A 167 -0.52 -2.79 12.50
CA ALA A 167 0.08 -2.67 13.82
C ALA A 167 -0.78 -1.88 14.82
N ARG A 168 -1.73 -1.05 14.36
CA ARG A 168 -2.66 -0.29 15.22
C ARG A 168 -3.90 -1.09 15.60
N VAL A 169 -4.22 -2.16 14.88
CA VAL A 169 -5.34 -3.04 15.18
C VAL A 169 -4.96 -3.88 16.40
N PRO A 170 -5.77 -3.91 17.48
CA PRO A 170 -5.40 -4.59 18.73
C PRO A 170 -4.93 -6.05 18.54
N ALA A 171 -5.56 -6.80 17.65
CA ALA A 171 -5.19 -8.19 17.35
C ALA A 171 -3.80 -8.36 16.69
N PHE A 172 -3.24 -7.28 16.13
CA PHE A 172 -2.03 -7.30 15.31
C PHE A 172 -0.87 -6.49 15.91
N GLN A 173 -1.04 -5.92 17.10
CA GLN A 173 -0.03 -5.08 17.77
C GLN A 173 1.28 -5.85 17.99
N ASP A 174 1.17 -7.07 18.53
CA ASP A 174 2.32 -7.92 18.89
C ASP A 174 2.78 -8.84 17.75
N VAL A 175 2.21 -8.69 16.55
CA VAL A 175 2.55 -9.53 15.39
C VAL A 175 3.85 -9.02 14.74
N PRO A 176 4.85 -9.88 14.49
CA PRO A 176 6.09 -9.48 13.81
C PRO A 176 5.85 -8.81 12.47
N ALA A 177 6.67 -7.81 12.12
CA ALA A 177 6.51 -7.01 10.91
C ALA A 177 6.40 -7.85 9.63
N GLY A 178 7.26 -8.85 9.47
CA GLY A 178 7.22 -9.74 8.29
C GLY A 178 5.92 -10.54 8.15
N VAL A 179 5.28 -10.91 9.27
CA VAL A 179 3.98 -11.61 9.24
C VAL A 179 2.85 -10.63 8.94
N ARG A 180 2.91 -9.40 9.47
CA ARG A 180 1.96 -8.34 9.09
C ARG A 180 2.05 -8.02 7.60
N GLU A 181 3.25 -7.87 7.05
CA GLU A 181 3.45 -7.64 5.61
C GLU A 181 2.91 -8.79 4.76
N TRP A 182 3.10 -10.03 5.20
CA TRP A 182 2.52 -11.18 4.54
C TRP A 182 0.99 -11.11 4.52
N GLY A 183 0.37 -10.71 5.64
CA GLY A 183 -1.08 -10.53 5.75
C GLY A 183 -1.62 -9.41 4.88
N VAL A 184 -0.94 -8.26 4.86
CA VAL A 184 -1.27 -7.11 3.98
C VAL A 184 -1.42 -7.55 2.53
N ARG A 185 -0.46 -8.32 2.02
CA ARG A 185 -0.42 -8.73 0.61
C ARG A 185 -1.60 -9.62 0.19
N ARG A 186 -2.33 -10.18 1.14
CA ARG A 186 -3.51 -11.04 0.94
C ARG A 186 -4.82 -10.37 1.30
N MET A 187 -4.77 -9.11 1.73
CA MET A 187 -5.97 -8.34 2.01
C MET A 187 -6.47 -7.65 0.75
N VAL A 188 -7.79 -7.64 0.58
CA VAL A 188 -8.45 -6.91 -0.50
C VAL A 188 -9.19 -5.71 0.10
N ARG A 189 -9.03 -4.55 -0.54
CA ARG A 189 -9.76 -3.35 -0.13
C ARG A 189 -11.18 -3.36 -0.69
N GLU A 190 -12.16 -3.26 0.19
CA GLU A 190 -13.58 -3.17 -0.17
C GLU A 190 -14.23 -1.89 0.36
N GLN A 191 -15.25 -1.41 -0.35
CA GLN A 191 -15.98 -0.18 -0.01
C GLN A 191 -17.47 -0.43 -0.01
N PHE A 192 -18.14 0.00 1.06
CA PHE A 192 -19.56 -0.16 1.27
C PHE A 192 -20.21 1.20 1.53
N ARG A 193 -21.39 1.41 0.94
CA ARG A 193 -22.21 2.60 1.18
C ARG A 193 -22.96 2.47 2.51
N PRO A 194 -23.40 3.58 3.12
CA PRO A 194 -24.23 3.54 4.32
C PRO A 194 -25.45 2.61 4.11
N GLY A 195 -25.70 1.73 5.09
CA GLY A 195 -26.80 0.77 5.07
C GLY A 195 -26.52 -0.56 4.37
N SER A 196 -25.42 -0.69 3.62
CA SER A 196 -24.99 -1.96 3.02
C SER A 196 -24.80 -3.05 4.08
N VAL A 197 -25.28 -4.26 3.80
CA VAL A 197 -25.05 -5.45 4.64
C VAL A 197 -23.76 -6.11 4.20
N ILE A 198 -22.81 -6.26 5.11
CA ILE A 198 -21.51 -6.91 4.86
C ILE A 198 -21.57 -8.38 5.29
N ILE A 199 -22.19 -8.65 6.45
CA ILE A 199 -22.40 -10.00 6.99
C ILE A 199 -23.87 -10.12 7.38
N ARG A 200 -24.49 -11.27 7.14
CA ARG A 200 -25.81 -11.61 7.71
C ARG A 200 -25.66 -12.68 8.77
N GLN A 201 -26.40 -12.51 9.85
CA GLN A 201 -26.49 -13.52 10.90
C GLN A 201 -27.05 -14.83 10.32
N GLY A 202 -26.45 -15.97 10.69
CA GLY A 202 -26.85 -17.31 10.26
C GLY A 202 -26.18 -17.80 8.98
N ASP A 203 -25.57 -16.91 8.19
CA ASP A 203 -24.81 -17.32 7.00
C ASP A 203 -23.53 -18.06 7.40
N GLU A 204 -22.95 -18.84 6.48
CA GLU A 204 -21.60 -19.37 6.66
C GLU A 204 -20.57 -18.24 6.64
N GLY A 205 -19.53 -18.38 7.48
CA GLY A 205 -18.44 -17.42 7.51
C GLY A 205 -17.23 -17.90 6.73
N ASP A 206 -16.78 -17.11 5.77
CA ASP A 206 -15.62 -17.39 4.91
C ASP A 206 -14.62 -16.24 4.81
N THR A 207 -14.94 -15.08 5.42
CA THR A 207 -14.19 -13.83 5.26
C THR A 207 -14.01 -13.11 6.59
N PHE A 208 -12.79 -12.62 6.84
CA PHE A 208 -12.43 -11.76 7.96
C PHE A 208 -12.32 -10.31 7.49
N TYR A 209 -12.70 -9.33 8.33
CA TYR A 209 -12.72 -7.91 7.95
C TYR A 209 -12.07 -7.01 9.00
N ILE A 210 -11.30 -6.03 8.54
CA ILE A 210 -10.73 -4.94 9.36
C ILE A 210 -11.25 -3.60 8.84
N ILE A 211 -11.71 -2.71 9.73
CA ILE A 211 -12.22 -1.39 9.35
C ILE A 211 -11.06 -0.41 9.14
N ALA A 212 -10.86 0.00 7.90
CA ALA A 212 -9.85 0.98 7.51
C ALA A 212 -10.35 2.43 7.65
N LYS A 213 -11.64 2.67 7.38
CA LYS A 213 -12.32 3.96 7.47
C LYS A 213 -13.82 3.75 7.67
N GLY A 214 -14.46 4.65 8.41
CA GLY A 214 -15.90 4.62 8.65
C GLY A 214 -16.27 3.82 9.90
N THR A 215 -17.56 3.51 10.02
CA THR A 215 -18.16 2.81 11.15
C THR A 215 -19.16 1.75 10.68
N ALA A 216 -19.20 0.63 11.41
CA ALA A 216 -20.11 -0.47 11.17
C ALA A 216 -20.99 -0.72 12.41
N ARG A 217 -22.24 -1.12 12.19
CA ARG A 217 -23.16 -1.61 13.22
C ARG A 217 -23.21 -3.12 13.18
N VAL A 218 -22.97 -3.74 14.33
CA VAL A 218 -23.14 -5.17 14.57
C VAL A 218 -24.48 -5.35 15.27
N GLU A 219 -25.40 -6.00 14.57
CA GLU A 219 -26.80 -6.24 14.98
C GLU A 219 -26.98 -7.73 15.26
N MET A 220 -27.24 -8.08 16.52
CA MET A 220 -27.58 -9.45 16.91
C MET A 220 -29.06 -9.55 17.17
N ALA A 221 -29.77 -10.30 16.32
CA ALA A 221 -31.17 -10.60 16.53
C ALA A 221 -31.32 -11.76 17.54
N SER A 222 -32.22 -11.59 18.50
CA SER A 222 -32.68 -12.65 19.41
C SER A 222 -34.17 -12.48 19.69
N GLU A 223 -34.83 -13.52 20.18
CA GLU A 223 -36.23 -13.46 20.62
C GLU A 223 -36.34 -12.43 21.75
N GLY A 224 -36.98 -11.30 21.48
CA GLY A 224 -37.16 -10.20 22.44
C GLY A 224 -36.38 -8.91 22.17
N GLY A 225 -35.50 -8.85 21.15
CA GLY A 225 -34.84 -7.59 20.77
C GLY A 225 -33.56 -7.74 19.96
N THR A 226 -32.93 -6.59 19.65
CA THR A 226 -31.67 -6.52 18.90
C THR A 226 -30.60 -5.82 19.72
N LEU A 227 -29.43 -6.46 19.91
CA LEU A 227 -28.24 -5.77 20.44
C LEU A 227 -27.50 -5.12 19.28
N GLU A 228 -27.26 -3.81 19.41
CA GLU A 228 -26.42 -3.04 18.50
C GLU A 228 -25.10 -2.68 19.19
N VAL A 229 -23.98 -3.00 18.54
CA VAL A 229 -22.63 -2.53 18.90
C VAL A 229 -22.05 -1.79 17.71
N ARG A 230 -21.37 -0.67 17.93
CA ARG A 230 -20.66 0.05 16.87
C ARG A 230 -19.19 -0.32 16.87
N LEU A 231 -18.68 -0.57 15.67
CA LEU A 231 -17.27 -0.73 15.37
C LEU A 231 -16.81 0.45 14.51
N SER A 232 -15.56 0.82 14.66
CA SER A 232 -14.95 2.00 14.07
C SER A 232 -13.58 1.67 13.48
N LYS A 233 -12.91 2.66 12.90
CA LYS A 233 -11.57 2.51 12.35
C LYS A 233 -10.62 1.82 13.33
N GLY A 234 -9.97 0.75 12.88
CA GLY A 234 -9.05 -0.06 13.69
C GLY A 234 -9.71 -1.27 14.35
N ASP A 235 -11.05 -1.32 14.39
CA ASP A 235 -11.77 -2.52 14.82
C ASP A 235 -11.85 -3.55 13.69
N PHE A 236 -12.17 -4.79 14.05
CA PHE A 236 -12.35 -5.91 13.13
C PHE A 236 -13.60 -6.73 13.47
N PHE A 237 -14.08 -7.50 12.50
CA PHE A 237 -15.23 -8.38 12.65
C PHE A 237 -15.16 -9.60 11.72
N GLY A 238 -16.02 -10.59 12.01
CA GLY A 238 -16.12 -11.83 11.24
C GLY A 238 -15.19 -12.94 11.72
N GLU A 239 -14.42 -12.71 12.78
CA GLU A 239 -13.47 -13.67 13.36
C GLU A 239 -14.15 -14.89 14.00
N ILE A 240 -15.28 -14.71 14.68
CA ILE A 240 -15.91 -15.78 15.49
C ILE A 240 -16.26 -17.00 14.62
N ALA A 241 -16.92 -16.77 13.48
CA ALA A 241 -17.32 -17.84 12.56
C ALA A 241 -16.13 -18.58 11.96
N LEU A 242 -14.98 -17.91 11.81
CA LEU A 242 -13.76 -18.53 11.30
C LEU A 242 -13.05 -19.34 12.38
N LEU A 243 -12.94 -18.79 13.59
CA LEU A 243 -12.21 -19.41 14.70
C LEU A 243 -12.93 -20.62 15.30
N GLU A 244 -14.25 -20.54 15.44
CA GLU A 244 -15.06 -21.56 16.11
C GLU A 244 -15.80 -22.49 15.13
N ASN A 245 -15.69 -22.21 13.82
CA ASN A 245 -16.39 -22.95 12.78
C ASN A 245 -17.92 -23.02 13.00
N VAL A 246 -18.51 -21.87 13.33
CA VAL A 246 -19.95 -21.69 13.55
C VAL A 246 -20.52 -20.70 12.53
N PRO A 247 -21.84 -20.72 12.25
CA PRO A 247 -22.47 -19.68 11.44
C PRO A 247 -22.26 -18.27 12.02
N ARG A 248 -22.39 -17.25 11.16
CA ARG A 248 -22.25 -15.84 11.55
C ARG A 248 -23.19 -15.51 12.71
N THR A 249 -22.61 -15.05 13.82
CA THR A 249 -23.36 -14.81 15.07
C THR A 249 -24.14 -13.51 15.08
N ALA A 250 -23.87 -12.59 14.15
CA ALA A 250 -24.48 -11.27 14.05
C ALA A 250 -24.53 -10.79 12.59
N THR A 251 -25.44 -9.87 12.32
CA THR A 251 -25.48 -9.10 11.06
C THR A 251 -24.57 -7.89 11.21
N VAL A 252 -23.76 -7.57 10.19
CA VAL A 252 -22.92 -6.36 10.18
C VAL A 252 -23.34 -5.46 9.03
N ARG A 253 -23.62 -4.20 9.34
CA ARG A 253 -24.06 -3.16 8.38
C ARG A 253 -23.16 -1.95 8.42
N ALA A 254 -22.89 -1.35 7.27
CA ALA A 254 -22.23 -0.05 7.19
C ALA A 254 -23.14 1.03 7.82
N ALA A 255 -22.60 1.79 8.77
CA ALA A 255 -23.31 2.90 9.38
C ALA A 255 -23.08 4.21 8.60
N ASP A 256 -21.89 4.36 8.02
CA ASP A 256 -21.46 5.44 7.12
C ASP A 256 -20.71 4.85 5.89
N ASP A 257 -20.02 5.68 5.10
CA ASP A 257 -19.13 5.21 4.04
C ASP A 257 -17.96 4.39 4.64
N LEU A 258 -18.09 3.07 4.52
CA LEU A 258 -17.21 2.11 5.17
C LEU A 258 -16.18 1.58 4.17
N THR A 259 -14.90 1.69 4.52
CA THR A 259 -13.82 0.98 3.83
C THR A 259 -13.28 -0.11 4.76
N VAL A 260 -13.18 -1.33 4.25
CA VAL A 260 -12.60 -2.47 4.98
C VAL A 260 -11.48 -3.11 4.18
N TYR A 261 -10.61 -3.81 4.90
CA TYR A 261 -9.74 -4.83 4.34
C TYR A 261 -10.36 -6.19 4.63
N SER A 262 -10.59 -6.98 3.59
CA SER A 262 -11.10 -8.34 3.69
C SER A 262 -9.99 -9.37 3.45
N MET A 263 -10.12 -10.52 4.08
CA MET A 263 -9.20 -11.65 3.94
C MET A 263 -10.00 -12.94 3.90
N SER A 264 -9.65 -13.84 2.98
CA SER A 264 -10.29 -15.14 2.85
C SER A 264 -10.04 -16.01 4.09
N ARG A 265 -10.90 -17.01 4.30
CA ARG A 265 -10.72 -18.02 5.38
C ARG A 265 -9.36 -18.70 5.29
N GLU A 266 -8.97 -19.12 4.09
CA GLU A 266 -7.71 -19.83 3.85
C GLU A 266 -6.51 -18.95 4.23
N ASP A 267 -6.48 -17.70 3.74
CA ASP A 267 -5.43 -16.75 4.08
C ASP A 267 -5.42 -16.39 5.57
N PHE A 268 -6.60 -16.27 6.20
CA PHE A 268 -6.72 -16.01 7.63
C PHE A 268 -6.21 -17.17 8.48
N GLU A 269 -6.51 -18.41 8.09
CA GLU A 269 -6.02 -19.61 8.77
C GLU A 269 -4.50 -19.76 8.62
N GLU A 270 -3.95 -19.46 7.44
CA GLU A 270 -2.49 -19.43 7.23
C GLU A 270 -1.83 -18.27 8.00
N LEU A 271 -2.42 -17.07 8.04
CA LEU A 271 -1.90 -15.95 8.83
C LEU A 271 -1.79 -16.33 10.31
N ARG A 272 -2.84 -16.98 10.83
CA ARG A 272 -2.91 -17.42 12.22
C ARG A 272 -1.88 -18.51 12.54
N SER A 273 -1.59 -19.42 11.60
CA SER A 273 -0.60 -20.49 11.82
C SER A 273 0.84 -19.96 11.87
N ARG A 274 1.09 -18.79 11.27
CA ARG A 274 2.41 -18.15 11.24
C ARG A 274 2.81 -17.47 12.55
N THR A 275 1.88 -17.19 13.47
CA THR A 275 2.17 -16.45 14.72
C THR A 275 1.21 -16.82 15.84
N ALA A 276 1.73 -17.35 16.95
CA ALA A 276 0.94 -17.78 18.10
C ALA A 276 0.28 -16.58 18.83
N GLU A 277 0.94 -15.43 18.82
CA GLU A 277 0.48 -14.17 19.40
C GLU A 277 -0.83 -13.70 18.76
N LEU A 278 -0.90 -13.71 17.42
CA LEU A 278 -2.11 -13.38 16.68
C LEU A 278 -3.25 -14.34 17.02
N SER A 279 -2.96 -15.65 17.01
CA SER A 279 -3.94 -16.68 17.34
C SER A 279 -4.53 -16.48 18.73
N ARG A 280 -3.67 -16.23 19.73
CA ARG A 280 -4.09 -15.97 21.11
C ARG A 280 -4.97 -14.71 21.21
N SER A 281 -4.52 -13.60 20.63
CA SER A 281 -5.26 -12.32 20.70
C SER A 281 -6.63 -12.40 20.03
N LEU A 282 -6.73 -13.09 18.89
CA LEU A 282 -7.99 -13.33 18.20
C LEU A 282 -8.93 -14.23 19.01
N LEU A 283 -8.42 -15.32 19.61
CA LEU A 283 -9.21 -16.22 20.44
C LEU A 283 -9.72 -15.54 21.72
N GLU A 284 -8.90 -14.73 22.38
CA GLU A 284 -9.29 -13.94 23.55
C GLU A 284 -10.41 -12.95 23.19
N THR A 285 -10.26 -12.23 22.08
CA THR A 285 -11.28 -11.27 21.61
C THR A 285 -12.58 -11.98 21.23
N ALA A 286 -12.49 -13.11 20.52
CA ALA A 286 -13.65 -13.90 20.13
C ALA A 286 -14.40 -14.44 21.34
N SER A 287 -13.69 -15.01 22.32
CA SER A 287 -14.26 -15.55 23.56
C SER A 287 -14.98 -14.45 24.35
N ALA A 288 -14.37 -13.27 24.49
CA ALA A 288 -14.98 -12.14 25.19
C ALA A 288 -16.26 -11.64 24.49
N ARG A 289 -16.23 -11.54 23.15
CA ARG A 289 -17.41 -11.15 22.35
C ARG A 289 -18.50 -12.21 22.44
N GLN A 290 -18.16 -13.49 22.39
CA GLN A 290 -19.12 -14.59 22.47
C GLN A 290 -19.78 -14.67 23.86
N GLU A 291 -19.02 -14.47 24.93
CA GLU A 291 -19.52 -14.36 26.29
C GLU A 291 -20.55 -13.23 26.40
N GLN A 292 -20.21 -12.05 25.86
CA GLN A 292 -21.10 -10.90 25.82
C GLN A 292 -22.38 -11.21 25.02
N ASN A 293 -22.26 -11.90 23.89
CA ASN A 293 -23.39 -12.30 23.06
C ASN A 293 -24.29 -13.29 23.82
N ARG A 294 -23.71 -14.26 24.52
CA ARG A 294 -24.44 -15.26 25.32
C ARG A 294 -25.19 -14.60 26.47
N ASN A 295 -24.52 -13.75 27.25
CA ASN A 295 -25.14 -13.03 28.38
C ASN A 295 -26.28 -12.11 27.94
N PHE A 296 -26.14 -11.48 26.78
CA PHE A 296 -27.22 -10.68 26.21
C PHE A 296 -28.45 -11.53 25.84
N ARG A 297 -28.24 -12.67 25.18
CA ARG A 297 -29.34 -13.59 24.81
C ARG A 297 -30.09 -14.11 26.03
N LEU A 298 -29.37 -14.47 27.09
CA LEU A 298 -29.97 -14.91 28.35
C LEU A 298 -30.79 -13.80 29.03
N THR A 299 -30.29 -12.57 28.99
CA THR A 299 -30.99 -11.40 29.56
C THR A 299 -32.28 -11.11 28.79
N LEU A 300 -32.24 -11.17 27.46
CA LEU A 300 -33.45 -10.99 26.63
C LEU A 300 -34.47 -12.11 26.85
N ALA A 301 -34.05 -13.37 26.83
CA ALA A 301 -34.95 -14.50 27.07
C ALA A 301 -35.69 -14.35 28.40
N ARG A 302 -34.95 -14.02 29.47
CA ARG A 302 -35.53 -13.75 30.80
C ARG A 302 -36.49 -12.57 30.81
N SER A 303 -36.22 -11.52 30.03
CA SER A 303 -37.11 -10.34 29.96
C SER A 303 -38.43 -10.63 29.24
N VAL A 304 -38.39 -11.47 28.21
CA VAL A 304 -39.58 -11.94 27.47
C VAL A 304 -40.43 -12.83 28.37
N GLU A 305 -39.81 -13.75 29.13
CA GLU A 305 -40.48 -14.58 30.13
C GLU A 305 -41.19 -13.74 31.21
N LEU A 306 -40.62 -12.59 31.57
CA LEU A 306 -41.19 -11.66 32.56
C LEU A 306 -42.19 -10.65 31.98
N GLY A 307 -42.56 -10.76 30.69
CA GLY A 307 -43.54 -9.88 30.05
C GLY A 307 -43.04 -8.45 29.79
N GLY A 308 -41.74 -8.18 29.90
CA GLY A 308 -41.13 -6.88 29.63
C GLY A 308 -40.88 -6.68 28.14
N GLY A 309 -41.50 -5.65 27.55
CA GLY A 309 -41.25 -5.30 26.14
C GLY A 309 -39.83 -4.72 25.89
N PRO A 310 -39.30 -4.82 24.66
CA PRO A 310 -37.93 -4.43 24.30
C PRO A 310 -37.51 -2.99 24.69
N ALA A 311 -38.47 -2.06 24.75
CA ALA A 311 -38.23 -0.65 25.07
C ALA A 311 -37.82 -0.41 26.54
N ALA A 312 -38.23 -1.28 27.48
CA ALA A 312 -37.89 -1.13 28.90
C ALA A 312 -36.40 -1.43 29.18
N ILE A 313 -35.80 -2.33 28.40
CA ILE A 313 -34.43 -2.83 28.55
C ILE A 313 -33.40 -1.83 28.01
N GLN A 314 -33.72 -1.17 26.88
CA GLN A 314 -32.89 -0.12 26.30
C GLN A 314 -32.85 1.15 27.18
N ALA A 315 -33.95 1.47 27.86
CA ALA A 315 -34.03 2.61 28.76
C ALA A 315 -33.19 2.43 30.04
N ASP A 316 -33.18 1.22 30.62
CA ASP A 316 -32.41 0.89 31.82
C ASP A 316 -30.89 0.95 31.59
N ARG A 317 -30.43 0.46 30.43
CA ARG A 317 -29.01 0.53 30.05
C ARG A 317 -28.51 1.97 29.80
N SER A 318 -29.38 2.88 29.30
CA SER A 318 -29.03 4.30 29.14
C SER A 318 -28.82 5.04 30.48
N ARG A 319 -29.38 4.52 31.58
CA ARG A 319 -29.13 5.01 32.94
C ARG A 319 -27.84 4.44 33.50
N HIS A 320 -27.57 3.15 33.29
CA HIS A 320 -26.34 2.52 33.76
C HIS A 320 -25.06 2.97 33.05
N LEU A 321 -25.12 3.30 31.75
CA LEU A 321 -23.98 3.87 31.02
C LEU A 321 -23.69 5.33 31.42
N ARG A 322 -24.72 6.11 31.79
CA ARG A 322 -24.55 7.47 32.33
C ARG A 322 -23.87 7.50 33.70
N SER A 323 -24.11 6.49 34.55
CA SER A 323 -23.42 6.38 35.85
C SER A 323 -21.97 5.87 35.75
N TRP A 324 -21.57 5.29 34.60
CA TRP A 324 -20.19 4.86 34.33
C TRP A 324 -19.35 5.97 33.67
N GLY A 325 -19.95 6.78 32.80
CA GLY A 325 -19.28 7.92 32.15
C GLY A 325 -18.75 9.00 33.11
N SER A 326 -19.29 9.10 34.33
CA SER A 326 -18.81 10.05 35.34
C SER A 326 -17.65 9.53 36.20
N ARG A 327 -17.26 8.25 36.09
CA ARG A 327 -16.15 7.67 36.88
C ARG A 327 -14.83 7.55 36.12
N ASN A 328 -14.85 7.62 34.79
CA ASN A 328 -13.65 7.46 33.95
C ASN A 328 -13.22 8.75 33.22
N ALA A 329 -13.77 9.91 33.60
CA ALA A 329 -13.26 11.20 33.16
C ALA A 329 -12.11 11.65 34.06
N GLN A 330 -10.90 11.13 33.82
CA GLN A 330 -9.66 11.86 34.10
C GLN A 330 -9.01 12.22 32.76
N PRO A 331 -8.55 13.46 32.60
CA PRO A 331 -8.06 13.95 31.32
C PRO A 331 -6.62 13.47 31.08
N LEU A 332 -6.33 13.09 29.84
CA LEU A 332 -5.02 13.25 29.23
C LEU A 332 -5.05 14.53 28.38
#